data_AF-W1XR33-F1
#
_entry.id   AF-W1XR33-F1
#
_cell.length_a   1.000
_cell.length_b   1.000
_cell.length_c   1.000
_cell.angle_alpha   90.00
_cell.angle_beta   90.00
_cell.angle_gamma   90.00
#
_symmetry.space_group_name_H-M   'P 1'
#
loop_
_entity.id
_entity.type
_entity.pdbx_description
1 polymer ?
#
loop_
_entity_poly.entity_id
_entity_poly.type
_entity_poly.pdbx_seq_one_letter_code
_entity_poly.pdbx_strand_id
1 'polypeptide(L)' 'VDAGMDTGPIIMQNTVPLLPEDTEDTLSDRLLPIEHKTYKEALRLFCEDKLTIKGRIVYIED' A
#
# COMPACT_ATOMS: atom_id res chain seq x y z
N VAL A 1 5.74 -5.74 -10.95
CA VAL A 1 7.10 -5.31 -10.58
C VAL A 1 7.78 -4.82 -11.85
N ASP A 2 8.32 -3.61 -11.88
CA ASP A 2 9.12 -3.14 -13.01
C ASP A 2 10.62 -3.30 -12.72
N ALA A 3 11.49 -2.83 -13.61
CA ALA A 3 12.93 -3.04 -13.49
C ALA A 3 13.57 -2.20 -12.36
N GLY A 4 12.86 -1.25 -11.78
CA GLY A 4 13.34 -0.45 -10.66
C GLY A 4 12.85 -0.97 -9.31
N MET A 5 13.61 -0.65 -8.26
CA MET A 5 13.24 -0.94 -6.89
C MET A 5 12.13 0.01 -6.45
N ASP A 6 11.01 -0.53 -5.97
CA ASP A 6 9.86 0.22 -5.45
C ASP A 6 9.25 1.24 -6.44
N THR A 7 9.40 1.00 -7.75
CA THR A 7 8.91 1.89 -8.81
C THR A 7 7.68 1.38 -9.55
N GLY A 8 7.08 0.27 -9.11
CA GLY A 8 5.87 -0.27 -9.73
C GLY A 8 4.66 0.68 -9.65
N PRO A 9 3.62 0.44 -10.48
CA PRO A 9 2.37 1.20 -10.39
C PRO A 9 1.67 0.93 -9.05
N ILE A 10 1.15 1.98 -8.44
CA ILE A 10 0.55 1.95 -7.09
C ILE A 10 -0.83 1.30 -7.14
N ILE A 11 -1.07 0.30 -6.29
CA ILE A 11 -2.38 -0.34 -6.12
C ILE A 11 -3.18 0.34 -4.99
N MET A 12 -2.55 0.54 -3.83
CA MET A 12 -3.19 1.10 -2.65
C MET A 12 -2.19 1.87 -1.81
N GLN A 13 -2.65 2.94 -1.15
CA GLN A 13 -1.89 3.71 -0.18
C GLN A 13 -2.73 3.94 1.06
N ASN A 14 -2.07 4.15 2.17
CA ASN A 14 -2.70 4.50 3.43
C ASN A 14 -1.82 5.47 4.20
N THR A 15 -2.36 6.05 5.26
CA THR A 15 -1.67 7.05 6.07
C THR A 15 -1.89 6.78 7.55
N VAL A 16 -0.92 7.19 8.36
CA VAL A 16 -1.06 7.31 9.81
C VAL A 16 -0.78 8.76 10.18
N PRO A 17 -1.48 9.33 11.19
CA PRO A 17 -1.13 10.64 11.70
C PRO A 17 0.27 10.60 12.32
N LEU A 18 0.97 11.74 12.31
CA LEU A 18 2.14 11.98 13.13
C LEU A 18 1.73 12.90 14.29
N LEU A 19 2.07 12.51 15.51
CA LEU A 19 1.72 13.19 16.75
C LEU A 19 2.97 13.88 17.34
N PRO A 20 2.80 15.00 18.07
CA PRO A 20 3.92 15.74 18.66
C PRO A 20 4.85 14.89 19.54
N GLU A 21 4.30 13.88 20.21
CA GLU A 21 4.99 12.99 21.14
C GLU A 21 5.53 11.70 20.52
N ASP A 22 5.40 11.51 19.20
CA ASP A 22 5.91 10.28 18.58
C ASP A 22 7.43 10.18 18.64
N THR A 23 7.90 8.96 18.92
CA THR A 23 9.25 8.53 18.61
C THR A 23 9.24 7.71 17.32
N GLU A 24 10.42 7.40 16.80
CA GLU A 24 10.56 6.45 15.68
C GLU A 24 9.87 5.12 15.98
N ASP A 25 10.04 4.60 17.20
CA ASP A 25 9.44 3.33 17.64
C ASP A 25 7.91 3.43 17.68
N THR A 26 7.33 4.48 18.30
CA THR A 26 5.86 4.58 18.41
C THR A 26 5.20 4.83 17.07
N LEU A 27 5.87 5.55 16.16
CA LEU A 27 5.41 5.72 14.80
C LEU A 27 5.46 4.39 14.04
N SER A 28 6.55 3.64 14.17
CA SER A 28 6.74 2.33 13.51
C SER A 28 5.70 1.32 13.98
N ASP A 29 5.45 1.24 15.29
CA ASP A 29 4.42 0.39 15.89
C ASP A 29 3.01 0.73 15.38
N ARG A 30 2.74 2.02 15.13
CA ARG A 30 1.46 2.47 14.55
C ARG A 30 1.38 2.21 13.05
N LEU A 31 2.51 2.27 12.33
CA LEU A 31 2.59 2.09 10.89
C LEU A 31 2.46 0.62 10.47
N LEU A 32 3.19 -0.29 11.11
CA LEU A 32 3.27 -1.72 10.74
C LEU A 32 1.91 -2.43 10.59
N PRO A 33 0.93 -2.30 11.50
CA PRO A 33 -0.38 -2.93 11.30
C PRO A 33 -1.15 -2.35 10.10
N ILE A 34 -0.93 -1.08 9.78
CA ILE A 34 -1.53 -0.42 8.62
C ILE A 34 -0.88 -0.93 7.32
N GLU A 35 0.44 -1.08 7.30
CA GLU A 35 1.17 -1.70 6.18
C GLU A 35 0.66 -3.11 5.91
N HIS A 36 0.56 -3.96 6.94
CA HIS A 36 0.03 -5.31 6.80
C HIS A 36 -1.40 -5.34 6.28
N LYS A 37 -2.26 -4.41 6.74
CA LYS A 37 -3.64 -4.33 6.26
C LYS A 37 -3.70 -3.93 4.79
N THR A 38 -2.97 -2.88 4.42
CA THR A 38 -2.91 -2.36 3.04
C THR A 38 -2.33 -3.39 2.08
N TYR A 39 -1.27 -4.11 2.48
CA TYR A 39 -0.69 -5.17 1.66
C TYR A 39 -1.65 -6.34 1.44
N LYS A 40 -2.30 -6.84 2.50
CA LYS A 40 -3.27 -7.94 2.39
C LYS A 40 -4.45 -7.58 1.49
N GLU A 41 -4.91 -6.34 1.54
CA GLU A 41 -6.02 -5.89 0.70
C GLU A 41 -5.61 -5.78 -0.78
N ALA A 42 -4.43 -5.21 -1.06
CA ALA A 42 -3.88 -5.19 -2.41
C ALA A 42 -3.69 -6.63 -2.97
N LEU A 43 -3.23 -7.55 -2.13
CA LEU A 43 -3.08 -8.97 -2.49
C LEU A 43 -4.44 -9.62 -2.76
N ARG A 44 -5.46 -9.34 -1.94
CA ARG A 44 -6.83 -9.83 -2.16
C ARG A 44 -7.36 -9.40 -3.53
N LEU A 45 -7.26 -8.10 -3.86
CA LEU A 45 -7.68 -7.57 -5.15
C LEU A 45 -6.94 -8.22 -6.32
N PHE A 46 -5.65 -8.50 -6.15
CA PHE A 46 -4.85 -9.22 -7.14
C PHE A 46 -5.33 -10.66 -7.33
N CYS A 47 -5.58 -11.40 -6.24
CA CYS A 47 -6.07 -12.78 -6.29
C CYS A 47 -7.50 -12.91 -6.86
N GLU A 48 -8.29 -11.83 -6.82
CA GLU A 48 -9.63 -11.76 -7.38
C GLU A 48 -9.65 -11.27 -8.84
N ASP A 49 -8.49 -11.07 -9.47
CA ASP A 49 -8.36 -10.54 -10.82
C ASP A 49 -9.03 -9.15 -11.02
N LYS A 50 -9.12 -8.34 -9.96
CA LYS A 50 -9.78 -7.02 -9.96
C LYS A 50 -8.88 -5.86 -10.38
N LEU A 51 -7.65 -6.11 -10.85
CA LEU A 51 -6.66 -5.08 -11.11
C LEU A 51 -6.32 -4.97 -12.60
N THR A 52 -6.63 -3.82 -13.19
CA THR A 52 -6.24 -3.49 -14.58
C THR A 52 -5.18 -2.40 -14.59
N ILE A 53 -4.01 -2.66 -15.20
CA ILE A 53 -2.94 -1.66 -15.34
C ILE A 53 -3.06 -0.95 -16.70
N LYS A 54 -3.17 0.39 -16.71
CA LYS A 54 -3.05 1.20 -17.94
C LYS A 54 -1.92 2.22 -17.77
N GLY A 55 -0.83 2.02 -18.51
CA GLY A 55 0.39 2.80 -18.32
C GLY A 55 0.96 2.58 -16.91
N ARG A 56 0.97 3.63 -16.07
CA ARG A 56 1.44 3.57 -14.68
C ARG A 56 0.33 3.65 -13.63
N ILE A 57 -0.93 3.56 -14.07
CA ILE A 57 -2.11 3.68 -13.20
C ILE A 57 -2.78 2.31 -13.09
N VAL A 58 -3.12 1.91 -11.86
CA VAL A 58 -3.93 0.73 -11.57
C VAL A 58 -5.39 1.15 -11.40
N TYR A 59 -6.28 0.49 -12.13
CA TYR A 59 -7.73 0.60 -12.00
C TYR A 59 -8.22 -0.62 -11.22
N ILE A 60 -9.09 -0.39 -10.24
CA ILE A 60 -9.72 -1.43 -9.44
C ILE A 60 -11.15 -1.59 -9.97
N GLU A 61 -11.48 -2.80 -10.43
CA GLU A 61 -12.81 -3.15 -10.93
C GLU A 61 -13.78 -3.42 -9.76
N ASP A 62 -15.07 -3.12 -9.97
CA ASP A 62 -16.13 -3.27 -8.95
C ASP A 62 -16.34 -4.73 -8.48
#